data_AF-A0A4Q3U0J0-F1
#
_entry.id   AF-A0A4Q3U0J0-F1
#
_cell.length_a   1.000
_cell.length_b   1.000
_cell.length_c   1.000
_cell.angle_alpha   90.00
_cell.angle_beta   90.00
_cell.angle_gamma   90.00
#
_symmetry.space_group_name_H-M   'P 1'
#
loop_
_entity.id
_entity.type
_entity.pdbx_description
1 polymer ?
#
loop_
_entity_poly.entity_id
_entity_poly.type
_entity_poly.pdbx_seq_one_letter_code
_entity_poly.pdbx_strand_id
1 'polypeptide(L)' 'MHKTLKQGGTFVVEPRRLSKASAELRARGFGEITIPPSTETAEKQASRCTDCGVPFCQNACPLQNN' A
#
# COMPACT_ATOMS: atom_id res chain seq x y z
N MET A 1 -0.64 -21.41 -6.73
CA MET A 1 0.80 -21.61 -6.45
C MET A 1 1.56 -20.35 -6.84
N HIS A 2 1.51 -19.31 -6.00
CA HIS A 2 2.26 -18.08 -6.24
C HIS A 2 3.68 -18.31 -5.71
N LYS A 3 4.62 -18.61 -6.61
CA LYS A 3 6.03 -18.76 -6.26
C LYS A 3 6.52 -17.46 -5.64
N THR A 4 6.91 -17.52 -4.38
CA THR A 4 7.69 -16.49 -3.70
C THR A 4 9.03 -16.39 -4.42
N LEU A 5 9.18 -15.37 -5.28
CA LEU A 5 10.45 -15.08 -5.92
C LEU A 5 11.39 -14.49 -4.86
N LYS A 6 12.31 -15.32 -4.35
CA LYS A 6 13.52 -14.83 -3.71
C LYS A 6 14.39 -14.21 -4.80
N GLN A 7 14.58 -12.89 -4.79
CA GLN A 7 15.43 -12.20 -5.77
C GLN A 7 16.50 -11.39 -5.04
N GLY A 8 17.74 -11.87 -5.17
CA GLY A 8 18.95 -11.13 -4.83
C GLY A 8 19.13 -9.97 -5.81
N GLY A 9 19.43 -8.79 -5.26
CA GLY A 9 19.36 -7.49 -5.94
C GLY A 9 18.04 -6.79 -5.63
N THR A 10 17.90 -6.28 -4.40
CA THR A 10 16.61 -6.33 -3.68
C THR A 10 15.65 -5.19 -4.04
N PHE A 11 14.91 -5.33 -5.14
CA PHE A 11 13.71 -4.51 -5.38
C PHE A 11 12.62 -4.88 -4.36
N VAL A 12 12.02 -3.89 -3.69
CA VAL A 12 10.94 -4.12 -2.71
C VAL A 12 9.63 -4.41 -3.46
N VAL A 13 9.23 -5.68 -3.48
CA VAL A 13 7.97 -6.14 -4.08
C VAL A 13 6.91 -6.30 -2.99
N GLU A 14 6.09 -5.27 -2.81
CA GLU A 14 5.03 -5.25 -1.79
C GLU A 14 3.72 -4.71 -2.41
N PRO A 15 2.59 -5.46 -2.38
CA PRO A 15 1.39 -5.15 -3.18
C PRO A 15 0.63 -3.91 -2.70
N ARG A 16 0.39 -2.91 -3.56
CA ARG A 16 -0.23 -1.63 -3.18
C ARG A 16 -1.67 -1.68 -2.63
N ARG A 17 -2.39 -2.79 -2.75
CA ARG A 17 -3.82 -2.86 -2.41
C ARG A 17 -4.01 -3.34 -0.97
N LEU A 18 -4.71 -2.54 -0.18
CA LEU A 18 -5.17 -2.93 1.15
C LEU A 18 -6.24 -4.03 1.06
N SER A 19 -6.29 -4.86 2.10
CA SER A 19 -7.34 -5.87 2.30
C SER A 19 -8.70 -5.20 2.37
N LYS A 20 -9.73 -5.91 1.90
CA LYS A 20 -11.11 -5.41 1.86
C LYS A 20 -12.04 -6.37 2.57
N ALA A 21 -13.09 -5.83 3.19
CA ALA A 21 -14.22 -6.63 3.64
C ALA A 21 -14.85 -7.39 2.46
N SER A 22 -15.43 -8.56 2.76
CA SER A 22 -16.06 -9.41 1.75
C SER A 22 -17.19 -8.66 1.03
N ALA A 23 -17.50 -9.05 -0.22
CA ALA A 23 -18.56 -8.40 -0.98
C ALA A 23 -19.92 -8.55 -0.28
N GLU A 24 -20.18 -9.73 0.29
CA GLU A 24 -21.41 -10.05 1.02
C GLU A 24 -21.58 -9.14 2.24
N LEU A 25 -20.50 -8.87 2.97
CA LEU A 25 -20.55 -7.98 4.14
C LEU A 25 -20.79 -6.53 3.72
N ARG A 26 -20.11 -6.06 2.67
CA ARG A 26 -20.25 -4.68 2.16
C ARG A 26 -21.61 -4.41 1.52
N ALA A 27 -22.27 -5.45 0.99
CA ALA A 27 -23.62 -5.33 0.45
C ALA A 27 -24.71 -5.15 1.53
N ARG A 28 -24.39 -5.45 2.80
CA ARG A 28 -25.36 -5.43 3.91
C ARG A 28 -25.27 -4.19 4.81
N GLY A 29 -24.42 -3.22 4.48
CA GLY A 29 -24.28 -2.02 5.30
C GLY A 29 -23.42 -0.94 4.66
N PHE A 30 -23.15 0.10 5.44
CA PHE A 30 -22.43 1.30 5.00
C PHE A 30 -21.10 1.51 5.74
N GLY A 31 -20.58 0.44 6.36
CA GLY A 31 -19.27 0.46 7.01
C GLY A 31 -18.11 0.57 6.00
N GLU A 32 -16.93 0.89 6.51
CA GLU A 32 -15.74 1.03 5.66
C GLU A 32 -15.37 -0.29 4.98
N ILE A 33 -15.00 -0.18 3.70
CA ILE A 33 -14.69 -1.32 2.82
C ILE A 33 -13.26 -1.81 3.03
N THR A 34 -12.35 -0.87 3.26
CA THR A 34 -10.92 -1.13 3.38
C THR A 34 -10.60 -1.49 4.81
N ILE A 35 -9.82 -2.55 5.00
CA ILE A 35 -9.37 -2.97 6.32
C ILE A 35 -8.05 -2.24 6.59
N PRO A 36 -7.91 -1.54 7.74
CA PRO A 36 -6.65 -0.90 8.12
C PRO A 36 -5.49 -1.92 8.14
N PRO A 37 -4.33 -1.58 7.58
CA PRO A 37 -3.17 -2.46 7.63
C PRO A 37 -2.65 -2.59 9.07
N SER A 38 -2.00 -3.72 9.37
CA SER A 38 -1.14 -3.78 10.56
C SER A 38 0.04 -2.82 10.42
N THR A 39 0.65 -2.42 11.54
CA THR A 39 1.87 -1.60 11.55
C THR A 39 2.98 -2.24 10.71
N GLU A 40 3.21 -3.55 10.85
CA GLU A 40 4.20 -4.28 10.04
C GLU A 40 3.93 -4.17 8.52
N THR A 41 2.66 -4.25 8.11
CA THR A 41 2.29 -4.11 6.69
C THR A 41 2.50 -2.67 6.22
N ALA A 42 2.13 -1.69 7.04
CA ALA A 42 2.31 -0.27 6.74
C ALA A 42 3.80 0.08 6.58
N GLU A 43 4.66 -0.42 7.46
CA GLU A 43 6.11 -0.24 7.39
C GLU A 43 6.70 -0.80 6.08
N LYS A 44 6.28 -2.02 5.69
CA LYS A 44 6.70 -2.62 4.41
C LYS A 44 6.26 -1.79 3.22
N GLN A 45 5.03 -1.29 3.20
CA GLN A 45 4.55 -0.41 2.13
C GLN A 45 5.34 0.91 2.06
N ALA A 46 5.58 1.54 3.21
CA ALA A 46 6.30 2.80 3.31
C ALA A 46 7.75 2.67 2.83
N SER A 47 8.40 1.53 3.08
CA SER A 47 9.78 1.23 2.65
C SER A 47 9.96 1.20 1.12
N ARG A 48 8.88 1.23 0.34
CA ARG A 48 8.93 1.33 -1.13
C ARG A 48 9.22 2.75 -1.61
N CYS A 49 9.16 3.76 -0.73
CA CYS A 49 9.58 5.12 -1.08
C CYS A 49 11.07 5.11 -1.44
N THR A 50 11.41 5.72 -2.57
CA THR A 50 12.79 5.68 -3.10
C THR A 50 13.61 6.90 -2.73
N ASP A 51 13.08 7.81 -1.92
CA ASP A 51 13.69 9.10 -1.60
C ASP A 51 14.27 9.80 -2.84
N CYS A 52 13.41 10.00 -3.86
CA CYS A 52 13.83 10.30 -5.23
C CYS A 52 14.49 11.68 -5.45
N GLY A 53 14.64 12.53 -4.43
CA GLY A 53 15.23 13.86 -4.51
C GLY A 53 14.36 14.94 -5.20
N VAL A 54 13.52 14.55 -6.16
CA VAL A 54 12.49 15.40 -6.78
C VAL A 54 11.11 14.78 -6.51
N PRO A 55 10.48 15.08 -5.36
CA PRO A 55 9.27 14.38 -4.90
C PRO A 55 8.06 14.79 -5.73
N PHE A 56 7.87 14.15 -6.90
CA PHE A 56 6.70 14.35 -7.75
C PHE A 56 5.38 14.10 -7.01
N CYS A 57 5.39 13.23 -5.99
CA CYS A 57 4.24 12.99 -5.11
C CYS A 57 3.81 14.24 -4.33
N GLN A 58 4.77 15.03 -3.81
CA GLN A 58 4.49 16.28 -3.10
C GLN A 58 3.96 17.33 -4.07
N ASN A 59 4.66 17.54 -5.19
CA ASN A 59 4.29 18.55 -6.19
C ASN A 59 2.90 18.31 -6.81
N ALA A 60 2.50 17.04 -6.96
CA ALA A 60 1.18 16.66 -7.47
C ALA A 60 0.07 16.74 -6.41
N CYS A 61 0.41 16.82 -5.13
CA CYS A 61 -0.57 17.00 -4.06
C CYS A 61 -1.01 18.47 -4.01
N PRO A 62 -2.31 18.80 -4.14
CA PRO A 62 -2.78 20.19 -4.07
C PRO A 62 -2.47 20.90 -2.75
N LEU A 63 -2.25 20.12 -1.68
CA LEU A 63 -1.89 20.62 -0.35
C LEU A 63 -0.38 20.58 -0.08
N GLN A 64 0.41 20.03 -1.01
CA GLN A 64 1.87 19.92 -0.91
C GLN A 64 2.36 19.19 0.35
N ASN A 65 1.67 18.10 0.73
CA ASN A 65 2.08 17.26 1.85
C ASN A 65 3.46 16.64 1.60
N ASN A 66 4.32 16.70 2.64
CA ASN A 66 5.66 16.10 2.64
C ASN A 66 5.63 14.61 3.00
#